data_AF-A0A6M4MEP1-F1
#
_entry.id   AF-A0A6M4MEP1-F1
#
_cell.length_a   1.000
_cell.length_b   1.000
_cell.length_c   1.000
_cell.angle_alpha   90.00
_cell.angle_beta   90.00
_cell.angle_gamma   90.00
#
_symmetry.space_group_name_H-M   'P 1'
#
loop_
_entity.id
_entity.type
_entity.pdbx_description
1 polymer ?
#
loop_
_entity_poly.entity_id
_entity_poly.type
_entity_poly.pdbx_seq_one_letter_code
_entity_poly.pdbx_strand_id
1 'polypeptide(L)'
;MHINTKLEKQDYINAYKNMFAFVVKRPVIMAFALMSCFLVTTIPFAMFPVKMAGFAALVALMVCLVTTHYRTGSLETLIQELQFQQRIYLPAIVAVASLSWLGFMVAEFIVSLLNENTVAAQSAIQASQAEPLYSTTLLAAVIAAALICVAQVMPFVLALFCHGLDISKGQGENIWWALITNLRTFAAFVPIAQLVPIAVVFSVDLTALIVLFGGMYSTFLLFIVFNIEPKTAEKASSLTLIEQL
;
A
#
# COMPACT_ATOMS: atom_id res chain seq x y z
N MET A 1 12.52 7.42 -21.45
CA MET A 1 12.49 7.19 -19.99
C MET A 1 13.36 5.99 -19.67
N HIS A 2 14.35 6.12 -18.78
CA HIS A 2 15.19 4.98 -18.37
C HIS A 2 14.49 4.28 -17.21
N ILE A 3 14.14 3.00 -17.38
CA ILE A 3 13.45 2.22 -16.35
C ILE A 3 14.51 1.39 -15.62
N ASN A 4 14.77 1.72 -14.35
CA ASN A 4 15.74 0.99 -13.54
C ASN A 4 15.04 -0.14 -12.77
N THR A 5 15.16 -1.37 -13.27
CA THR A 5 14.65 -2.58 -12.60
C THR A 5 15.70 -3.27 -11.72
N LYS A 6 16.97 -2.85 -11.78
CA LYS A 6 18.08 -3.41 -10.98
C LYS A 6 18.39 -2.49 -9.81
N LEU A 7 17.46 -2.42 -8.85
CA LEU A 7 17.60 -1.57 -7.67
C LEU A 7 18.73 -2.06 -6.74
N GLU A 8 19.58 -1.13 -6.32
CA GLU A 8 20.60 -1.35 -5.32
C GLU A 8 20.05 -1.17 -3.90
N LYS A 9 20.79 -1.63 -2.88
CA LYS A 9 20.39 -1.45 -1.46
C LYS A 9 20.16 0.03 -1.12
N GLN A 10 20.95 0.91 -1.71
CA GLN A 10 20.87 2.35 -1.49
C GLN A 10 19.55 2.94 -2.00
N ASP A 11 18.99 2.40 -3.09
CA ASP A 11 17.74 2.87 -3.67
C ASP A 11 16.55 2.63 -2.72
N TYR A 12 16.49 1.45 -2.10
CA TYR A 12 15.46 1.15 -1.11
C TYR A 12 15.55 2.06 0.13
N ILE A 13 16.78 2.35 0.59
CA ILE A 13 17.01 3.27 1.71
C ILE A 13 16.62 4.70 1.32
N ASN A 14 16.95 5.12 0.10
CA ASN A 14 16.56 6.43 -0.42
C ASN A 14 15.04 6.56 -0.53
N ALA A 15 14.32 5.51 -0.93
CA ALA A 15 12.85 5.50 -0.95
C ALA A 15 12.27 5.74 0.45
N TYR A 16 12.78 5.04 1.47
CA TYR A 16 12.38 5.29 2.86
C TYR A 16 12.71 6.72 3.32
N LYS A 17 13.91 7.20 3.02
CA LYS A 17 14.33 8.57 3.37
C LYS A 17 13.40 9.61 2.75
N ASN A 18 13.04 9.45 1.47
CA ASN A 18 12.13 10.33 0.77
C ASN A 18 10.70 10.25 1.34
N MET A 19 10.24 9.04 1.67
CA MET A 19 8.95 8.84 2.32
C MET A 19 8.89 9.56 3.69
N PHE A 20 9.87 9.35 4.56
CA PHE A 20 9.92 10.03 5.86
C PHE A 20 10.07 11.55 5.72
N ALA A 21 10.90 12.02 4.78
CA ALA A 21 11.03 13.44 4.51
C ALA A 21 9.70 14.06 4.04
N PHE A 22 8.91 13.34 3.24
CA PHE A 22 7.59 13.75 2.82
C PHE A 22 6.62 13.85 4.01
N VAL A 23 6.56 12.81 4.85
CA VAL A 23 5.72 12.77 6.06
C VAL A 23 6.01 13.95 6.98
N VAL A 24 7.29 14.24 7.23
CA VAL A 24 7.70 15.33 8.13
C VAL A 24 7.47 16.72 7.52
N LYS A 25 7.80 16.91 6.23
CA LYS A 25 7.70 18.23 5.59
C LYS A 25 6.25 18.64 5.31
N ARG A 26 5.31 17.70 5.23
CA ARG A 26 3.94 17.94 4.77
C ARG A 26 2.90 17.32 5.73
N PRO A 27 2.82 17.82 6.97
CA PRO A 27 1.96 17.23 8.01
C PRO A 27 0.47 17.29 7.66
N VAL A 28 0.00 18.34 6.97
CA VAL A 28 -1.41 18.48 6.56
C VAL A 28 -1.82 17.36 5.61
N ILE A 29 -0.96 17.06 4.63
CA ILE A 29 -1.18 15.99 3.66
C ILE A 29 -1.22 14.63 4.37
N MET A 30 -0.28 14.41 5.31
CA MET A 30 -0.27 13.20 6.10
C MET A 30 -1.50 13.09 7.02
N ALA A 31 -1.97 14.20 7.59
CA ALA A 31 -3.17 14.20 8.42
C ALA A 31 -4.41 13.77 7.60
N PHE A 32 -4.54 14.26 6.37
CA PHE A 32 -5.59 13.81 5.45
C PHE A 32 -5.48 12.33 5.09
N ALA A 33 -4.26 11.84 4.84
CA ALA A 33 -3.97 10.43 4.60
C ALA A 33 -4.34 9.53 5.79
N LEU A 34 -3.97 9.94 7.01
CA LEU A 34 -4.30 9.23 8.24
C LEU A 34 -5.79 9.29 8.55
N MET A 35 -6.47 10.41 8.27
CA MET A 35 -7.92 10.50 8.40
C MET A 35 -8.63 9.55 7.43
N SER A 36 -8.16 9.48 6.18
CA SER A 36 -8.68 8.53 5.19
C SER A 36 -8.43 7.07 5.63
N CYS A 37 -7.23 6.79 6.16
CA CYS A 37 -6.89 5.50 6.75
C CYS A 37 -7.84 5.14 7.89
N PHE A 38 -8.10 6.07 8.81
CA PHE A 38 -9.02 5.88 9.94
C PHE A 38 -10.43 5.54 9.46
N LEU A 39 -10.94 6.27 8.45
CA LEU A 39 -12.25 5.98 7.85
C LEU A 39 -12.34 4.54 7.34
N VAL A 40 -11.31 4.02 6.67
CA VAL A 40 -11.31 2.62 6.20
C VAL A 40 -11.26 1.63 7.38
N THR A 41 -10.52 1.94 8.45
CA THR A 41 -10.47 1.10 9.66
C THR A 41 -11.84 1.00 10.34
N THR A 42 -12.67 2.04 10.28
CA THR A 42 -14.02 2.00 10.88
C THR A 42 -14.99 1.03 10.19
N ILE A 43 -14.67 0.58 8.96
CA ILE A 43 -15.50 -0.39 8.24
C ILE A 43 -15.43 -1.74 8.96
N PRO A 44 -16.56 -2.27 9.47
CA PRO A 44 -16.57 -3.54 10.16
C PRO A 44 -16.22 -4.69 9.21
N PHE A 45 -15.59 -5.73 9.75
CA PHE A 45 -15.23 -6.93 8.98
C PHE A 45 -16.44 -7.66 8.39
N ALA A 46 -17.66 -7.47 8.94
CA ALA A 46 -18.90 -7.97 8.35
C ALA A 46 -19.14 -7.45 6.93
N MET A 47 -18.62 -6.26 6.61
CA MET A 47 -18.63 -5.70 5.25
C MET A 47 -17.27 -5.90 4.57
N PHE A 48 -16.73 -7.12 4.64
CA PHE A 48 -15.40 -7.45 4.12
C PHE A 48 -15.15 -6.97 2.68
N PRO A 49 -16.07 -7.14 1.72
CA PRO A 49 -15.87 -6.67 0.34
C PRO A 49 -15.76 -5.14 0.24
N VAL A 50 -16.53 -4.42 1.06
CA VAL A 50 -16.47 -2.96 1.15
C VAL A 50 -15.17 -2.51 1.80
N LYS A 51 -14.69 -3.24 2.82
CA LYS A 51 -13.39 -2.96 3.47
C LYS A 51 -12.22 -3.12 2.50
N MET A 52 -12.22 -4.17 1.69
CA MET A 52 -11.21 -4.40 0.65
C MET A 52 -11.26 -3.34 -0.46
N ALA A 53 -12.46 -2.95 -0.89
CA ALA A 53 -12.64 -1.82 -1.79
C ALA A 53 -12.10 -0.51 -1.19
N GLY A 54 -12.32 -0.29 0.10
CA GLY A 54 -11.76 0.84 0.86
C GLY A 54 -10.23 0.85 0.87
N PHE A 55 -9.58 -0.30 1.05
CA PHE A 55 -8.12 -0.40 0.95
C PHE A 55 -7.60 -0.05 -0.45
N ALA A 56 -8.25 -0.55 -1.51
CA ALA A 56 -7.88 -0.19 -2.88
C ALA A 56 -8.06 1.32 -3.15
N ALA A 57 -9.18 1.90 -2.69
CA ALA A 57 -9.42 3.34 -2.79
C ALA A 57 -8.36 4.16 -2.02
N LEU A 58 -7.98 3.71 -0.82
CA LEU A 58 -6.93 4.35 -0.02
C LEU A 58 -5.59 4.35 -0.75
N VAL A 59 -5.19 3.22 -1.35
CA VAL A 59 -3.95 3.17 -2.13
C VAL A 59 -4.03 4.13 -3.31
N ALA A 60 -5.11 4.10 -4.10
CA ALA A 60 -5.25 4.97 -5.27
C ALA A 60 -5.18 6.46 -4.89
N LEU A 61 -5.90 6.85 -3.84
CA LEU A 61 -5.88 8.22 -3.31
C LEU A 61 -4.47 8.63 -2.89
N MET A 62 -3.75 7.77 -2.18
CA MET A 62 -2.39 8.05 -1.72
C MET A 62 -1.40 8.18 -2.87
N VAL A 63 -1.48 7.31 -3.88
CA VAL A 63 -0.62 7.41 -5.05
C VAL A 63 -0.84 8.73 -5.77
N CYS A 64 -2.10 9.10 -6.03
CA CYS A 64 -2.42 10.37 -6.69
C CYS A 64 -1.91 11.55 -5.86
N LEU A 65 -2.23 11.58 -4.57
CA LEU A 65 -1.85 12.66 -3.66
C LEU A 65 -0.32 12.82 -3.53
N VAL A 66 0.43 11.73 -3.36
CA VAL A 66 1.89 11.78 -3.27
C VAL A 66 2.49 12.17 -4.62
N THR A 67 1.99 11.62 -5.72
CA THR A 67 2.51 11.88 -7.08
C THR A 67 2.25 13.32 -7.53
N THR A 68 1.03 13.82 -7.38
CA THR A 68 0.68 15.20 -7.70
C THR A 68 1.54 16.16 -6.90
N HIS A 69 1.65 15.96 -5.59
CA HIS A 69 2.45 16.87 -4.75
C HIS A 69 3.95 16.77 -5.05
N TYR A 70 4.47 15.57 -5.29
CA TYR A 70 5.89 15.37 -5.60
C TYR A 70 6.29 16.01 -6.94
N ARG A 71 5.40 15.97 -7.95
CA ARG A 71 5.65 16.52 -9.30
C ARG A 71 5.32 18.01 -9.45
N THR A 72 4.31 18.51 -8.74
CA THR A 72 3.82 19.88 -8.94
C THR A 72 4.09 20.81 -7.76
N GLY A 73 4.35 20.26 -6.58
CA GLY A 73 4.48 21.00 -5.33
C GLY A 73 3.16 21.54 -4.78
N SER A 74 2.02 21.29 -5.46
CA SER A 74 0.68 21.69 -5.04
C SER A 74 -0.30 20.52 -5.14
N LEU A 75 -1.51 20.70 -4.59
CA LEU A 75 -2.62 19.75 -4.72
C LEU A 75 -3.73 20.27 -5.65
N GLU A 76 -3.50 21.38 -6.35
CA GLU A 76 -4.52 22.05 -7.18
C GLU A 76 -5.05 21.13 -8.28
N THR A 77 -4.18 20.29 -8.84
CA THR A 77 -4.52 19.34 -9.89
C THR A 77 -4.88 17.95 -9.36
N LEU A 78 -5.03 17.76 -8.04
CA LEU A 78 -5.35 16.44 -7.46
C LEU A 78 -6.67 15.88 -8.00
N ILE A 79 -7.70 16.72 -8.14
CA ILE A 79 -9.00 16.30 -8.68
C ILE A 79 -8.87 15.87 -10.14
N GLN A 80 -8.08 16.61 -10.92
CA GLN A 80 -7.83 16.27 -12.33
C GLN A 80 -7.06 14.96 -12.45
N GLU A 81 -6.06 14.73 -11.59
CA GLU A 81 -5.32 13.46 -11.54
C GLU A 81 -6.25 12.31 -11.13
N LEU A 82 -7.11 12.50 -10.14
CA LEU A 82 -8.10 11.49 -9.73
C LEU A 82 -9.11 11.19 -10.83
N GLN A 83 -9.53 12.18 -11.63
CA GLN A 83 -10.40 11.96 -12.79
C GLN A 83 -9.68 11.22 -13.92
N PHE A 84 -8.42 11.58 -14.17
CA PHE A 84 -7.59 10.90 -15.16
C PHE A 84 -7.38 9.42 -14.80
N GLN A 85 -7.02 9.13 -13.55
CA GLN A 85 -6.79 7.78 -13.06
C GLN A 85 -8.09 6.97 -12.82
N GLN A 86 -9.26 7.61 -12.87
CA GLN A 86 -10.56 6.99 -12.60
C GLN A 86 -10.82 5.78 -13.50
N ARG A 87 -10.36 5.84 -14.75
CA ARG A 87 -10.52 4.74 -15.71
C ARG A 87 -9.85 3.44 -15.26
N ILE A 88 -8.91 3.51 -14.32
CA ILE A 88 -8.18 2.34 -13.81
C ILE A 88 -8.61 1.97 -12.41
N TYR A 89 -8.58 2.90 -11.45
CA TYR A 89 -8.87 2.50 -10.07
C TYR A 89 -10.34 2.13 -9.89
N LEU A 90 -11.29 2.71 -10.64
CA LEU A 90 -12.70 2.43 -10.44
C LEU A 90 -13.07 0.99 -10.86
N PRO A 91 -12.69 0.50 -12.07
CA PRO A 91 -12.82 -0.92 -12.40
C PRO A 91 -12.05 -1.82 -11.44
N ALA A 92 -10.86 -1.42 -10.99
CA ALA A 92 -10.07 -2.21 -10.06
C ALA A 92 -10.76 -2.35 -8.69
N ILE A 93 -11.33 -1.27 -8.14
CA ILE A 93 -12.09 -1.29 -6.89
C ILE A 93 -13.32 -2.19 -7.04
N VAL A 94 -14.05 -2.09 -8.15
CA VAL A 94 -15.21 -2.96 -8.42
C VAL A 94 -14.78 -4.43 -8.52
N ALA A 95 -13.67 -4.72 -9.20
CA ALA A 95 -13.12 -6.06 -9.30
C ALA A 95 -12.69 -6.60 -7.93
N VAL A 96 -11.98 -5.80 -7.13
CA VAL A 96 -11.58 -6.14 -5.75
C VAL A 96 -12.81 -6.43 -4.89
N ALA A 97 -13.84 -5.59 -4.94
CA ALA A 97 -15.08 -5.82 -4.21
C ALA A 97 -15.76 -7.13 -4.64
N SER A 98 -15.89 -7.35 -5.96
CA SER A 98 -16.56 -8.53 -6.51
C SER A 98 -15.81 -9.82 -6.18
N LEU A 99 -14.48 -9.83 -6.33
CA LEU A 99 -13.64 -10.97 -5.98
C LEU A 99 -13.61 -11.22 -4.47
N SER A 100 -13.63 -10.17 -3.65
CA SER A 100 -13.70 -10.31 -2.19
C SER A 100 -15.04 -10.90 -1.76
N TRP A 101 -16.14 -10.53 -2.43
CA TRP A 101 -17.46 -11.12 -2.20
C TRP A 101 -17.47 -12.61 -2.54
N LEU A 102 -16.94 -12.97 -3.71
CA LEU A 102 -16.82 -14.38 -4.11
C LEU A 102 -15.95 -15.17 -3.13
N GLY A 103 -14.80 -14.63 -2.72
CA GLY A 103 -13.92 -15.26 -1.73
C GLY A 103 -14.62 -15.47 -0.38
N PHE A 104 -15.42 -14.49 0.06
CA PHE A 104 -16.20 -14.59 1.29
C PHE A 104 -17.26 -15.69 1.20
N MET A 105 -18.02 -15.75 0.10
CA MET A 105 -19.03 -16.81 -0.14
C MET A 105 -18.40 -18.22 -0.17
N VAL A 106 -17.24 -18.37 -0.82
CA VAL A 106 -16.52 -19.64 -0.88
C VAL A 106 -16.01 -20.05 0.50
N ALA A 107 -15.49 -19.09 1.28
CA ALA A 107 -15.04 -19.36 2.64
C ALA A 107 -16.20 -19.82 3.55
N GLU A 108 -17.35 -19.16 3.49
CA GLU A 108 -18.55 -19.58 4.23
C GLU A 108 -19.01 -20.99 3.82
N PHE A 109 -19.00 -21.29 2.52
CA PHE A 109 -19.35 -22.62 2.01
C PHE A 109 -18.38 -23.71 2.49
N ILE A 110 -17.07 -23.44 2.51
CA ILE A 110 -16.07 -24.38 3.04
C ILE A 110 -16.30 -24.60 4.54
N VAL A 111 -16.55 -23.54 5.30
CA VAL A 111 -16.82 -23.64 6.74
C VAL A 111 -18.10 -24.42 7.01
N SER A 112 -19.17 -24.25 6.21
CA SER A 112 -20.40 -25.04 6.37
C SER A 112 -20.17 -26.53 6.08
N LEU A 113 -19.41 -26.87 5.04
CA LEU A 113 -19.05 -28.25 4.72
C LEU A 113 -18.16 -28.92 5.79
N LEU A 114 -17.28 -28.14 6.42
CA LEU A 114 -16.44 -28.61 7.51
C LEU A 114 -17.23 -28.75 8.82
N ASN A 115 -18.15 -27.83 9.11
CA ASN A 115 -18.97 -27.86 10.33
C ASN A 115 -19.95 -29.05 10.36
N GLU A 116 -20.51 -29.47 9.23
CA GLU A 116 -21.33 -30.69 9.16
C GLU A 116 -20.53 -31.96 9.53
N ASN A 117 -19.21 -31.96 9.31
CA ASN A 117 -18.32 -33.08 9.63
C ASN A 117 -17.59 -32.95 10.99
N THR A 118 -17.73 -31.82 11.72
CA THR A 118 -16.89 -31.50 12.90
C THR A 118 -17.65 -31.14 14.18
N VAL A 119 -18.93 -31.52 14.31
CA VAL A 119 -19.62 -31.51 15.62
C VAL A 119 -18.88 -32.38 16.66
N ALA A 120 -18.03 -33.31 16.23
CA ALA A 120 -17.20 -34.14 17.11
C ALA A 120 -15.82 -33.53 17.50
N ALA A 121 -15.37 -32.43 16.89
CA ALA A 121 -13.99 -31.92 17.06
C ALA A 121 -13.86 -30.62 17.88
N GLN A 122 -14.98 -29.93 18.15
CA GLN A 122 -14.96 -28.64 18.86
C GLN A 122 -14.61 -28.75 20.36
N SER A 123 -14.64 -29.93 20.96
CA SER A 123 -14.28 -30.15 22.38
C SER A 123 -12.78 -30.36 22.63
N ALA A 124 -11.94 -30.50 21.59
CA ALA A 124 -10.51 -30.79 21.75
C ALA A 124 -9.58 -29.55 21.68
N ILE A 125 -10.08 -28.39 21.21
CA ILE A 125 -9.24 -27.21 20.93
C ILE A 125 -9.08 -26.29 22.16
N GLN A 126 -9.88 -26.48 23.22
CA GLN A 126 -9.77 -25.69 24.46
C GLN A 126 -8.60 -26.10 25.38
N ALA A 127 -7.83 -27.14 25.06
CA ALA A 127 -6.85 -27.74 25.98
C ALA A 127 -5.38 -27.67 25.52
N SER A 128 -5.00 -26.74 24.63
CA SER A 128 -3.59 -26.61 24.21
C SER A 128 -3.13 -25.16 24.15
N GLN A 129 -3.09 -24.52 25.31
CA GLN A 129 -2.18 -23.38 25.54
C GLN A 129 -0.85 -23.91 26.09
N ALA A 130 0.24 -23.69 25.35
CA ALA A 130 1.61 -23.54 25.88
C ALA A 130 2.61 -23.14 24.77
N GLU A 131 2.80 -21.82 24.57
CA GLU A 131 4.07 -21.05 24.54
C GLU A 131 5.38 -21.42 23.76
N PRO A 132 5.36 -22.02 22.55
CA PRO A 132 6.33 -21.53 21.54
C PRO A 132 5.72 -21.29 20.17
N LEU A 133 4.42 -21.49 20.01
CA LEU A 133 3.69 -21.32 18.74
C LEU A 133 3.47 -19.84 18.37
N TYR A 134 3.62 -18.90 19.32
CA TYR A 134 3.39 -17.47 19.09
C TYR A 134 4.48 -16.82 18.23
N SER A 135 5.74 -17.24 18.35
CA SER A 135 6.85 -16.62 17.61
C SER A 135 6.85 -17.02 16.14
N THR A 136 6.55 -18.28 15.84
CA THR A 136 6.47 -18.81 14.47
C THR A 136 5.24 -18.28 13.72
N THR A 137 4.09 -18.20 14.39
CA THR A 137 2.87 -17.60 13.82
C THR A 137 3.03 -16.11 13.58
N LEU A 138 3.70 -15.39 14.48
CA LEU A 138 3.99 -13.96 14.31
C LEU A 138 4.96 -13.71 13.15
N LEU A 139 6.04 -14.49 13.06
CA LEU A 139 6.97 -14.40 11.93
C LEU A 139 6.27 -14.69 10.60
N ALA A 140 5.42 -15.71 10.55
CA ALA A 140 4.61 -16.03 9.37
C ALA A 140 3.67 -14.87 8.99
N ALA A 141 3.06 -14.21 9.98
CA ALA A 141 2.18 -13.06 9.75
C ALA A 141 2.95 -11.84 9.20
N VAL A 142 4.17 -11.59 9.68
CA VAL A 142 5.05 -10.54 9.13
C VAL A 142 5.43 -10.85 7.69
N ILE A 143 5.80 -12.10 7.38
CA ILE A 143 6.11 -12.53 6.01
C ILE A 143 4.89 -12.37 5.11
N ALA A 144 3.71 -12.78 5.56
CA ALA A 144 2.46 -12.63 4.82
C ALA A 144 2.13 -11.16 4.54
N ALA A 145 2.29 -10.27 5.52
CA ALA A 145 2.07 -8.83 5.33
C ALA A 145 3.07 -8.21 4.33
N ALA A 146 4.35 -8.59 4.41
CA ALA A 146 5.34 -8.16 3.42
C ALA A 146 5.00 -8.68 2.01
N LEU A 147 4.53 -9.92 1.89
CA LEU A 147 4.06 -10.49 0.62
C LEU A 147 2.84 -9.74 0.08
N ILE A 148 1.87 -9.37 0.91
CA ILE A 148 0.72 -8.57 0.48
C ILE A 148 1.18 -7.24 -0.11
N CYS A 149 2.15 -6.56 0.53
CA CYS A 149 2.68 -5.31 0.02
C CYS A 149 3.34 -5.47 -1.36
N VAL A 150 4.11 -6.53 -1.59
CA VAL A 150 4.81 -6.75 -2.87
C VAL A 150 3.89 -7.33 -3.95
N ALA A 151 3.02 -8.26 -3.59
CA ALA A 151 2.21 -9.03 -4.54
C ALA A 151 0.86 -8.38 -4.85
N GLN A 152 0.34 -7.51 -3.98
CA GLN A 152 -0.96 -6.86 -4.17
C GLN A 152 -0.83 -5.33 -4.24
N VAL A 153 -0.17 -4.70 -3.27
CA VAL A 153 -0.09 -3.24 -3.22
C VAL A 153 0.79 -2.68 -4.33
N MET A 154 2.04 -3.18 -4.45
CA MET A 154 2.97 -2.71 -5.48
C MET A 154 2.43 -2.80 -6.92
N PRO A 155 1.89 -3.93 -7.41
CA PRO A 155 1.38 -4.00 -8.78
C PRO A 155 0.18 -3.06 -9.00
N PHE A 156 -0.65 -2.83 -7.98
CA PHE A 156 -1.73 -1.87 -8.07
C PHE A 156 -1.20 -0.43 -8.21
N VAL A 157 -0.19 -0.06 -7.42
CA VAL A 157 0.51 1.23 -7.56
C VAL A 157 1.18 1.32 -8.94
N LEU A 158 1.86 0.27 -9.39
CA LEU A 158 2.53 0.23 -10.69
C LEU A 158 1.56 0.44 -11.85
N ALA A 159 0.36 -0.15 -11.78
CA ALA A 159 -0.67 0.04 -12.82
C ALA A 159 -1.07 1.52 -12.98
N LEU A 160 -1.18 2.27 -11.87
CA LEU A 160 -1.47 3.71 -11.89
C LEU A 160 -0.32 4.50 -12.53
N PHE A 161 0.93 4.14 -12.24
CA PHE A 161 2.11 4.76 -12.89
C PHE A 161 2.19 4.42 -14.38
N CYS A 162 1.98 3.16 -14.76
CA CYS A 162 2.02 2.74 -16.15
C CYS A 162 0.98 3.50 -16.99
N HIS A 163 -0.19 3.78 -16.42
CA HIS A 163 -1.20 4.60 -17.09
C HIS A 163 -0.81 6.06 -17.19
N GLY A 164 -0.29 6.66 -16.11
CA GLY A 164 0.16 8.06 -16.13
C GLY A 164 1.39 8.32 -17.01
N LEU A 165 2.11 7.28 -17.41
CA LEU A 165 3.31 7.34 -18.23
C LEU A 165 3.12 6.73 -19.63
N ASP A 166 1.89 6.34 -20.00
CA ASP A 166 1.55 5.66 -21.26
C ASP A 166 2.42 4.42 -21.56
N ILE A 167 2.76 3.66 -20.51
CA ILE A 167 3.54 2.42 -20.61
C ILE A 167 2.62 1.25 -20.94
N SER A 168 3.05 0.38 -21.86
CA SER A 168 2.27 -0.79 -22.25
C SER A 168 2.11 -1.80 -21.10
N LYS A 169 0.98 -2.52 -21.09
CA LYS A 169 0.68 -3.56 -20.09
C LYS A 169 1.80 -4.58 -19.94
N GLY A 170 2.34 -5.08 -21.06
CA GLY A 170 3.42 -6.08 -21.05
C GLY A 170 4.74 -5.54 -20.48
N GLN A 171 5.05 -4.26 -20.67
CA GLN A 171 6.19 -3.62 -20.02
C GLN A 171 5.97 -3.50 -18.51
N GLY A 172 4.76 -3.11 -18.07
CA GLY A 172 4.41 -3.06 -16.65
C GLY A 172 4.54 -4.42 -15.96
N GLU A 173 4.05 -5.49 -16.60
CA GLU A 173 4.18 -6.86 -16.08
C GLU A 173 5.64 -7.31 -15.96
N ASN A 174 6.48 -6.98 -16.95
CA ASN A 174 7.92 -7.29 -16.89
C ASN A 174 8.63 -6.54 -15.75
N ILE A 175 8.26 -5.29 -15.50
CA ILE A 175 8.80 -4.51 -14.37
C ILE A 175 8.38 -5.15 -13.05
N TRP A 176 7.09 -5.49 -12.91
CA TRP A 176 6.59 -6.16 -11.71
C TRP A 176 7.29 -7.50 -11.46
N TRP A 177 7.41 -8.34 -12.49
CA TRP A 177 8.11 -9.62 -12.40
C TRP A 177 9.58 -9.46 -11.99
N ALA A 178 10.28 -8.46 -12.53
CA ALA A 178 11.65 -8.17 -12.14
C ALA A 178 11.76 -7.71 -10.67
N LEU A 179 10.76 -6.96 -10.17
CA LEU A 179 10.74 -6.46 -8.79
C LEU A 179 10.36 -7.54 -7.78
N ILE A 180 9.34 -8.36 -8.04
CA ILE A 180 8.86 -9.40 -7.11
C ILE A 180 9.85 -10.56 -6.95
N THR A 181 10.57 -10.91 -8.02
CA THR A 181 11.58 -11.99 -7.99
C THR A 181 12.85 -11.58 -7.24
N ASN A 182 13.05 -10.28 -7.01
CA ASN A 182 14.17 -9.78 -6.25
C ASN A 182 13.86 -9.83 -4.74
N LEU A 183 14.53 -10.75 -4.04
CA LEU A 183 14.45 -10.91 -2.58
C LEU A 183 14.71 -9.60 -1.82
N ARG A 184 15.49 -8.67 -2.38
CA ARG A 184 15.76 -7.36 -1.77
C ARG A 184 14.50 -6.51 -1.72
N THR A 185 13.68 -6.53 -2.77
CA THR A 185 12.39 -5.84 -2.81
C THR A 185 11.50 -6.36 -1.70
N PHE A 186 11.41 -7.69 -1.54
CA PHE A 186 10.66 -8.32 -0.47
C PHE A 186 11.15 -7.88 0.91
N ALA A 187 12.46 -8.00 1.16
CA ALA A 187 13.07 -7.60 2.42
C ALA A 187 12.83 -6.12 2.75
N ALA A 188 12.68 -5.27 1.74
CA ALA A 188 12.44 -3.86 1.93
C ALA A 188 11.03 -3.52 2.47
N PHE A 189 10.05 -4.42 2.37
CA PHE A 189 8.72 -4.24 3.00
C PHE A 189 8.62 -4.80 4.42
N VAL A 190 9.62 -5.56 4.87
CA VAL A 190 9.65 -6.13 6.23
C VAL A 190 9.49 -5.05 7.31
N PRO A 191 10.13 -3.86 7.26
CA PRO A 191 9.92 -2.81 8.26
C PRO A 191 8.46 -2.35 8.37
N ILE A 192 7.73 -2.24 7.27
CA ILE A 192 6.30 -1.90 7.27
C ILE A 192 5.48 -3.06 7.85
N ALA A 193 5.85 -4.31 7.53
CA ALA A 193 5.20 -5.50 8.05
C ALA A 193 5.40 -5.70 9.57
N GLN A 194 6.39 -5.07 10.20
CA GLN A 194 6.56 -5.08 11.66
C GLN A 194 5.41 -4.39 12.42
N LEU A 195 4.52 -3.68 11.73
CA LEU A 195 3.27 -3.20 12.31
C LEU A 195 2.34 -4.35 12.74
N VAL A 196 2.50 -5.56 12.17
CA VAL A 196 1.69 -6.73 12.55
C VAL A 196 1.93 -7.17 14.00
N PRO A 197 3.18 -7.40 14.46
CA PRO A 197 3.47 -7.61 15.87
C PRO A 197 2.85 -6.58 16.81
N ILE A 198 2.93 -5.31 16.43
CA ILE A 198 2.36 -4.20 17.22
C ILE A 198 0.82 -4.35 17.28
N ALA A 199 0.17 -4.60 16.14
CA ALA A 199 -1.27 -4.84 16.06
C ALA A 199 -1.72 -5.98 16.99
N VAL A 200 -0.97 -7.09 16.98
CA VAL A 200 -1.27 -8.26 17.82
C VAL A 200 -1.09 -7.95 19.30
N VAL A 201 0.02 -7.32 19.69
CA VAL A 201 0.32 -6.99 21.09
C VAL A 201 -0.72 -6.03 21.68
N PHE A 202 -1.15 -5.02 20.92
CA PHE A 202 -2.13 -4.04 21.38
C PHE A 202 -3.58 -4.42 21.09
N SER A 203 -3.83 -5.53 20.38
CA SER A 203 -5.17 -5.95 19.92
C SER A 203 -5.88 -4.85 19.11
N VAL A 204 -5.14 -4.17 18.23
CA VAL A 204 -5.63 -3.07 17.38
C VAL A 204 -5.56 -3.47 15.90
N ASP A 205 -6.57 -3.14 15.10
CA ASP A 205 -6.53 -3.30 13.65
C ASP A 205 -5.64 -2.22 13.01
N LEU A 206 -4.42 -2.61 12.61
CA LEU A 206 -3.47 -1.77 11.87
C LEU A 206 -3.40 -2.11 10.38
N THR A 207 -4.33 -2.89 9.83
CA THR A 207 -4.28 -3.31 8.42
C THR A 207 -4.34 -2.12 7.47
N ALA A 208 -5.20 -1.14 7.73
CA ALA A 208 -5.28 0.08 6.92
C ALA A 208 -3.95 0.85 6.92
N LEU A 209 -3.25 0.85 8.06
CA LEU A 209 -1.96 1.54 8.22
C LEU A 209 -0.84 0.83 7.46
N ILE A 210 -0.84 -0.50 7.46
CA ILE A 210 0.07 -1.31 6.63
C ILE A 210 -0.15 -1.01 5.15
N VAL A 211 -1.40 -0.97 4.70
CA VAL A 211 -1.76 -0.63 3.32
C VAL A 211 -1.34 0.80 2.96
N LEU A 212 -1.55 1.76 3.87
CA LEU A 212 -1.16 3.15 3.69
C LEU A 212 0.35 3.29 3.47
N PHE A 213 1.16 2.78 4.40
CA PHE A 213 2.61 2.86 4.30
C PHE A 213 3.17 1.99 3.17
N GLY A 214 2.59 0.82 2.93
CA GLY A 214 2.92 -0.03 1.78
C GLY A 214 2.67 0.68 0.45
N GLY A 215 1.56 1.41 0.34
CA GLY A 215 1.23 2.24 -0.82
C GLY A 215 2.23 3.38 -1.00
N MET A 216 2.45 4.18 0.05
CA MET A 216 3.41 5.30 0.01
C MET A 216 4.82 4.84 -0.35
N TYR A 217 5.32 3.79 0.31
CA TYR A 217 6.65 3.27 0.03
C TYR A 217 6.77 2.75 -1.40
N SER A 218 5.75 2.05 -1.90
CA SER A 218 5.71 1.62 -3.31
C SER A 218 5.74 2.81 -4.26
N THR A 219 5.03 3.91 -3.96
CA THR A 219 5.08 5.13 -4.77
C THR A 219 6.49 5.72 -4.84
N PHE A 220 7.19 5.84 -3.71
CA PHE A 220 8.56 6.37 -3.69
C PHE A 220 9.57 5.44 -4.37
N LEU A 221 9.40 4.13 -4.22
CA LEU A 221 10.21 3.15 -4.93
C LEU A 221 10.00 3.27 -6.45
N LEU A 222 8.76 3.43 -6.90
CA LEU A 222 8.45 3.63 -8.31
C LEU A 222 8.95 4.96 -8.85
N PHE A 223 9.01 6.04 -8.05
CA PHE A 223 9.71 7.25 -8.48
C PHE A 223 11.18 6.98 -8.83
N ILE A 224 11.86 6.10 -8.10
CA ILE A 224 13.24 5.72 -8.41
C ILE A 224 13.29 4.83 -9.66
N VAL A 225 12.43 3.81 -9.76
CA VAL A 225 12.35 2.91 -10.92
C VAL A 225 12.11 3.70 -12.22
N PHE A 226 11.25 4.71 -12.15
CA PHE A 226 10.86 5.56 -13.26
C PHE A 226 11.72 6.82 -13.40
N ASN A 227 12.71 7.03 -12.52
CA ASN A 227 13.53 8.24 -12.48
C ASN A 227 12.71 9.54 -12.53
N ILE A 228 11.66 9.61 -11.70
CA ILE A 228 10.80 10.78 -11.56
C ILE A 228 11.47 11.74 -10.58
N GLU A 229 11.88 12.89 -11.08
CA GLU A 229 12.52 13.93 -10.29
C GLU A 229 11.48 14.75 -9.50
N PRO A 230 11.78 15.14 -8.26
CA PRO A 230 10.92 16.05 -7.52
C PRO A 230 10.91 17.41 -8.22
N LYS A 231 9.78 18.13 -8.15
CA LYS A 231 9.81 19.54 -8.53
C LYS A 231 10.85 20.24 -7.66
N THR A 232 11.89 20.78 -8.29
CA THR A 232 12.84 21.65 -7.61
C THR A 232 12.00 22.75 -7.01
N ALA A 233 12.06 22.92 -5.69
CA ALA A 233 11.50 24.12 -5.08
C ALA A 233 12.18 25.28 -5.81
N GLU A 234 11.43 26.04 -6.61
CA GLU A 234 11.88 27.36 -7.00
C GLU A 234 12.28 28.01 -5.69
N LYS A 235 13.60 28.19 -5.52
CA LYS A 235 14.17 29.02 -4.46
C LYS A 235 13.28 30.24 -4.43
N ALA A 236 12.68 30.51 -3.28
CA ALA A 236 11.95 31.73 -3.02
C ALA A 236 12.80 32.93 -3.50
N SER A 237 12.56 33.37 -4.73
CA SER A 237 13.04 34.61 -5.32
C SER A 237 12.23 35.79 -4.78
N SER A 238 11.49 35.59 -3.68
CA SER A 238 10.72 36.60 -2.98
C SER A 238 11.50 37.26 -1.83
N LEU A 239 12.71 36.81 -1.48
CA LEU A 239 13.56 37.48 -0.48
C LEU A 239 14.54 38.49 -1.07
N THR A 240 14.81 38.46 -2.38
CA THR A 240 15.67 39.46 -3.05
C THR A 240 14.92 40.71 -3.51
N LEU A 241 13.59 40.72 -3.46
CA LEU A 241 12.76 41.89 -3.82
C LEU A 241 12.49 42.81 -2.62
N ILE A 242 12.80 42.37 -1.39
CA ILE A 242 12.68 43.18 -0.16
C ILE A 242 14.00 43.90 0.18
N GLU A 243 15.13 43.52 -0.42
CA GLU A 243 16.42 44.24 -0.29
C GLU A 243 16.63 45.32 -1.38
N GLN A 244 15.66 45.53 -2.27
CA GLN A 244 15.72 46.53 -3.35
C GLN A 244 14.60 47.58 -3.30
N LEU A 245 13.83 47.64 -2.21
CA LEU A 245 12.87 48.71 -1.88
C LEU A 245 13.30 49.40 -0.60
#